data_AF-A0A951U8S4-F1
#
_entry.id   AF-A0A951U8S4-F1
#
_cell.length_a   1.000
_cell.length_b   1.000
_cell.length_c   1.000
_cell.angle_alpha   90.00
_cell.angle_beta   90.00
_cell.angle_gamma   90.00
#
_symmetry.space_group_name_H-M   'P 1'
#
loop_
_entity.id
_entity.type
_entity.pdbx_description
1 polymer ?
#
loop_
_entity_poly.entity_id
_entity_poly.type
_entity_poly.pdbx_seq_one_letter_code
_entity_poly.pdbx_strand_id
1 'polypeptide(L)'
;MAGELVTQIINILKSWAKKHNTKQLSKFYLFGSLINGSGNQFLPDESDIDLIVILQDSGPLNRAKICQKLQKAKHELEELLLSILKRKSKSKSNALVSLVLVTSNEVIWDIHKSQKIKFFRDNKFLNLLDESDTSIPIEIDIPIGLDNRESLSYIIQALEEAQKYRNKYLSINPNKSKEYKEKDIFPKDLARSAAQVRSFDIKNEKEKFDINLGNGYLISLLEQKARTKSDEWSKLNSKVGERYGRSRQNPALNDFDLLLLHELLFDKAYKLLKQNSSTNLSKGGHPPRGRGNSPAPPAAKRQSKKTPEAKTKSESLTVARAHGKTKLAESTKPDTAKNKTKTPRKAPVSKNITTRRSMTAKDPKDWVMLNDNFFRTDSIKNPQDRSIILQLLPIEDREQIAELKSLHPGEFNNRKQITYADQSEVGIMQVSSVESESSAGRTSFKIMLTPTQRSQNSGFAMEINYNNYSADEMARLRARLMLLGEPLPKDLEQFFPTTQVEEIFPELWVKLQTQPRLFLPKAWLKAVYSLKMNGIVEDVLKLELGPINNKVMPVRFRGRRRQVYANREPSIINFEGSCTLGE
;
A
#
# COMPACT_ATOMS: atom_id res chain seq x y z
N MET A 1 -13.43 34.69 -2.06
CA MET A 1 -13.91 34.26 -0.73
C MET A 1 -13.13 33.06 -0.17
N ALA A 2 -12.93 31.96 -0.91
CA ALA A 2 -12.17 30.81 -0.41
C ALA A 2 -10.74 31.16 0.06
N GLY A 3 -10.01 31.98 -0.71
CA GLY A 3 -8.66 32.39 -0.35
C GLY A 3 -8.55 33.20 0.96
N GLU A 4 -9.48 34.10 1.22
CA GLU A 4 -9.48 34.91 2.45
C GLU A 4 -9.71 34.06 3.70
N LEU A 5 -10.65 33.12 3.62
CA LEU A 5 -10.91 32.16 4.70
C LEU A 5 -9.69 31.27 4.98
N VAL A 6 -9.04 30.75 3.92
CA VAL A 6 -7.81 29.95 4.06
C VAL A 6 -6.71 30.76 4.75
N THR A 7 -6.47 32.00 4.32
CA THR A 7 -5.49 32.89 4.97
C THR A 7 -5.83 33.15 6.44
N GLN A 8 -7.11 33.39 6.76
CA GLN A 8 -7.56 33.57 8.14
C GLN A 8 -7.28 32.33 9.00
N ILE A 9 -7.57 31.13 8.49
CA ILE A 9 -7.30 29.86 9.17
C ILE A 9 -5.79 29.69 9.40
N ILE A 10 -4.96 29.92 8.38
CA ILE A 10 -3.50 29.82 8.50
C ILE A 10 -2.97 30.79 9.56
N ASN A 11 -3.46 32.02 9.60
CA ASN A 11 -3.04 33.01 10.62
C ASN A 11 -3.39 32.57 12.05
N ILE A 12 -4.53 31.90 12.23
CA ILE A 12 -4.92 31.32 13.51
C ILE A 12 -3.99 30.17 13.90
N LEU A 13 -3.69 29.29 12.95
CA LEU A 13 -2.75 28.19 13.16
C LEU A 13 -1.34 28.69 13.51
N LYS A 14 -0.85 29.74 12.82
CA LYS A 14 0.41 30.42 13.14
C LYS A 14 0.40 31.00 14.56
N SER A 15 -0.68 31.70 14.93
CA SER A 15 -0.83 32.30 16.26
C SER A 15 -0.87 31.24 17.37
N TRP A 16 -1.61 30.15 17.13
CA TRP A 16 -1.67 29.01 18.04
C TRP A 16 -0.32 28.30 18.17
N ALA A 17 0.39 28.07 17.05
CA ALA A 17 1.74 27.49 17.05
C ALA A 17 2.72 28.35 17.85
N LYS A 18 2.71 29.68 17.66
CA LYS A 18 3.54 30.63 18.44
C LYS A 18 3.23 30.56 19.94
N LYS A 19 1.94 30.52 20.34
CA LYS A 19 1.51 30.39 21.74
C LYS A 19 2.03 29.11 22.41
N HIS A 20 2.10 28.00 21.66
CA HIS A 20 2.47 26.68 22.18
C HIS A 20 3.91 26.25 21.84
N ASN A 21 4.69 27.15 21.24
CA ASN A 21 6.12 26.92 20.98
C ASN A 21 6.88 26.87 22.31
N THR A 22 7.51 25.74 22.57
CA THR A 22 8.26 25.51 23.82
C THR A 22 9.58 24.82 23.48
N LYS A 23 10.50 24.73 24.45
CA LYS A 23 11.76 23.98 24.26
C LYS A 23 11.52 22.53 23.83
N GLN A 24 10.40 21.93 24.24
CA GLN A 24 10.03 20.57 23.88
C GLN A 24 9.23 20.48 22.59
N LEU A 25 8.47 21.51 22.21
CA LEU A 25 7.66 21.56 20.99
C LEU A 25 8.18 22.67 20.09
N SER A 26 9.17 22.36 19.24
CA SER A 26 9.95 23.39 18.55
C SER A 26 9.55 23.61 17.09
N LYS A 27 8.77 22.72 16.48
CA LYS A 27 8.36 22.84 15.07
C LYS A 27 6.90 22.44 14.90
N PHE A 28 6.18 23.24 14.12
CA PHE A 28 4.76 23.07 13.83
C PHE A 28 4.58 23.19 12.33
N TYR A 29 3.98 22.17 11.72
CA TYR A 29 3.77 22.11 10.29
C TYR A 29 2.30 21.89 9.97
N LEU A 30 1.82 22.61 8.96
CA LEU A 30 0.55 22.38 8.31
C LEU A 30 0.80 21.57 7.02
N PHE A 31 -0.05 20.59 6.73
CA PHE A 31 -0.03 19.85 5.47
C PHE A 31 -1.46 19.57 4.98
N GLY A 32 -1.58 18.98 3.79
CA GLY A 32 -2.89 18.59 3.23
C GLY A 32 -3.61 19.71 2.48
N SER A 33 -4.95 19.64 2.47
CA SER A 33 -5.79 20.42 1.55
C SER A 33 -5.68 21.94 1.72
N LEU A 34 -5.35 22.44 2.92
CA LEU A 34 -5.19 23.88 3.18
C LEU A 34 -4.01 24.52 2.45
N ILE A 35 -2.96 23.75 2.12
CA ILE A 35 -1.77 24.27 1.42
C ILE A 35 -1.60 23.69 0.03
N ASN A 36 -2.23 22.54 -0.25
CA ASN A 36 -2.23 21.95 -1.58
C ASN A 36 -3.05 22.79 -2.56
N GLY A 37 -2.46 23.12 -3.70
CA GLY A 37 -3.10 23.99 -4.70
C GLY A 37 -3.47 25.36 -4.13
N SER A 38 -2.67 25.91 -3.22
CA SER A 38 -2.93 27.19 -2.55
C SER A 38 -4.26 27.24 -1.80
N GLY A 39 -4.67 26.11 -1.22
CA GLY A 39 -5.91 25.99 -0.45
C GLY A 39 -7.16 25.72 -1.29
N ASN A 40 -7.05 25.61 -2.62
CA ASN A 40 -8.18 25.34 -3.49
C ASN A 40 -8.83 23.95 -3.26
N GLN A 41 -8.10 23.03 -2.62
CA GLN A 41 -8.61 21.72 -2.26
C GLN A 41 -9.33 21.71 -0.90
N PHE A 42 -9.28 22.81 -0.14
CA PHE A 42 -9.91 22.89 1.17
C PHE A 42 -11.40 23.19 1.05
N LEU A 43 -12.21 22.26 1.54
CA LEU A 43 -13.66 22.39 1.63
C LEU A 43 -14.04 22.75 3.09
N PRO A 44 -14.51 23.98 3.37
CA PRO A 44 -14.74 24.45 4.75
C PRO A 44 -15.65 23.56 5.59
N ASP A 45 -16.59 22.86 4.96
CA ASP A 45 -17.55 21.98 5.64
C ASP A 45 -17.07 20.52 5.78
N GLU A 46 -16.10 20.09 4.96
CA GLU A 46 -15.75 18.66 4.81
C GLU A 46 -14.29 18.35 5.17
N SER A 47 -13.34 19.20 4.78
CA SER A 47 -11.91 18.96 4.98
C SER A 47 -11.52 19.01 6.45
N ASP A 48 -10.65 18.12 6.88
CA ASP A 48 -9.91 18.25 8.12
C ASP A 48 -8.72 19.20 7.97
N ILE A 49 -8.15 19.58 9.12
CA ILE A 49 -6.96 20.43 9.22
C ILE A 49 -5.83 19.57 9.77
N ASP A 50 -4.88 19.27 8.91
CA ASP A 50 -3.80 18.31 9.14
C ASP A 50 -2.55 19.01 9.71
N LEU A 51 -2.21 18.72 10.97
CA LEU A 51 -1.08 19.32 11.68
C LEU A 51 -0.05 18.28 12.09
N ILE A 52 1.22 18.63 11.97
CA ILE A 52 2.35 17.90 12.55
C ILE A 52 3.03 18.78 13.58
N VAL A 53 3.23 18.24 14.77
CA VAL A 53 4.01 18.88 15.82
C VAL A 53 5.23 18.02 16.09
N ILE A 54 6.43 18.60 15.95
CA ILE A 54 7.68 17.90 16.25
C ILE A 54 8.07 18.17 17.70
N LEU A 55 8.16 17.07 18.44
CA LEU A 55 8.61 16.96 19.81
C LEU A 55 10.11 16.66 19.85
N GLN A 56 10.83 17.39 20.69
CA GLN A 56 12.18 17.04 21.10
C GLN A 56 12.15 15.86 22.08
N ASP A 57 12.94 14.84 21.80
CA ASP A 57 12.91 13.60 22.58
C ASP A 57 13.26 13.85 24.05
N SER A 58 12.40 13.37 24.94
CA SER A 58 12.42 13.71 26.37
C SER A 58 11.98 12.55 27.26
N GLY A 59 11.96 11.33 26.70
CA GLY A 59 11.58 10.11 27.40
C GLY A 59 10.07 9.93 27.62
N PRO A 60 9.63 8.71 27.94
CA PRO A 60 8.25 8.28 27.73
C PRO A 60 7.22 9.04 28.57
N LEU A 61 7.54 9.30 29.85
CA LEU A 61 6.65 10.06 30.75
C LEU A 61 6.49 11.51 30.29
N ASN A 62 7.56 12.15 29.82
CA ASN A 62 7.48 13.53 29.37
C ASN A 62 6.70 13.63 28.06
N ARG A 63 6.89 12.68 27.13
CA ARG A 63 6.10 12.60 25.89
C ARG A 63 4.60 12.46 26.19
N ALA A 64 4.22 11.56 27.11
CA ALA A 64 2.83 11.40 27.53
C ALA A 64 2.25 12.67 28.20
N LYS A 65 3.01 13.33 29.09
CA LYS A 65 2.60 14.60 29.70
C LYS A 65 2.43 15.72 28.67
N ILE A 66 3.27 15.75 27.63
CA ILE A 66 3.15 16.70 26.53
C ILE A 66 1.91 16.40 25.69
N CYS A 67 1.62 15.15 25.36
CA CYS A 67 0.36 14.77 24.71
C CYS A 67 -0.87 15.27 25.50
N GLN A 68 -0.86 15.11 26.82
CA GLN A 68 -1.95 15.59 27.68
C GLN A 68 -2.10 17.13 27.64
N LYS A 69 -1.00 17.88 27.70
CA LYS A 69 -1.03 19.34 27.56
C LYS A 69 -1.51 19.76 26.17
N LEU A 70 -1.03 19.08 25.12
CA LEU A 70 -1.35 19.37 23.74
C LEU A 70 -2.80 19.03 23.39
N GLN A 71 -3.39 18.02 24.02
CA GLN A 71 -4.82 17.70 23.89
C GLN A 71 -5.69 18.89 24.31
N LYS A 72 -5.38 19.54 25.44
CA LYS A 72 -6.09 20.75 25.89
C LYS A 72 -5.90 21.90 24.90
N ALA A 73 -4.67 22.16 24.49
CA ALA A 73 -4.36 23.20 23.50
C ALA A 73 -5.06 22.98 22.15
N LYS A 74 -5.16 21.72 21.70
CA LYS A 74 -5.87 21.33 20.49
C LYS A 74 -7.37 21.58 20.61
N HIS A 75 -7.95 21.31 21.77
CA HIS A 75 -9.37 21.57 22.00
C HIS A 75 -9.70 23.07 21.88
N GLU A 76 -8.89 23.95 22.50
CA GLU A 76 -9.01 25.41 22.34
C GLU A 76 -8.94 25.84 20.86
N LEU A 77 -8.03 25.23 20.09
CA LEU A 77 -7.92 25.49 18.65
C LEU A 77 -9.15 25.05 17.87
N GLU A 78 -9.70 23.86 18.17
CA GLU A 78 -10.90 23.37 17.50
C GLU A 78 -12.12 24.26 17.77
N GLU A 79 -12.30 24.74 19.00
CA GLU A 79 -13.39 25.69 19.34
C GLU A 79 -13.27 26.99 18.54
N LEU A 80 -12.05 27.55 18.46
CA LEU A 80 -11.77 28.76 17.70
C LEU A 80 -12.07 28.56 16.21
N LEU A 81 -11.58 27.47 15.62
CA LEU A 81 -11.78 27.19 14.20
C LEU A 81 -13.25 26.87 13.86
N LEU A 82 -13.98 26.19 14.76
CA LEU A 82 -15.42 25.94 14.60
C LEU A 82 -16.22 27.24 14.52
N SER A 83 -15.86 28.26 15.31
CA SER A 83 -16.53 29.57 15.30
C SER A 83 -16.41 30.29 13.95
N ILE A 84 -15.31 30.06 13.23
CA ILE A 84 -15.00 30.72 11.96
C ILE A 84 -15.56 29.95 10.78
N LEU A 85 -15.41 28.61 10.80
CA LEU A 85 -15.93 27.76 9.72
C LEU A 85 -17.46 27.70 9.71
N LYS A 86 -18.13 28.07 10.82
CA LYS A 86 -19.59 28.06 10.96
C LYS A 86 -20.23 26.72 10.55
N ARG A 87 -19.52 25.61 10.76
CA ARG A 87 -19.98 24.27 10.38
C ARG A 87 -21.34 24.00 11.01
N LYS A 88 -22.29 23.53 10.22
CA LYS A 88 -23.66 23.20 10.64
C LYS A 88 -23.71 21.94 11.53
N SER A 89 -22.88 21.82 12.57
CA SER A 89 -22.95 20.95 13.76
C SER A 89 -23.38 19.46 13.62
N LYS A 90 -23.59 18.91 12.42
CA LYS A 90 -24.27 17.62 12.21
C LYS A 90 -23.33 16.44 11.96
N SER A 91 -22.06 16.66 11.61
CA SER A 91 -21.03 15.61 11.66
C SER A 91 -20.42 15.56 13.06
N LYS A 92 -21.21 15.14 14.06
CA LYS A 92 -20.85 15.13 15.49
C LYS A 92 -19.67 14.21 15.87
N SER A 93 -19.04 13.50 14.94
CA SER A 93 -18.05 12.47 15.25
C SER A 93 -16.60 12.78 14.88
N ASN A 94 -16.33 13.77 14.01
CA ASN A 94 -14.99 13.92 13.44
C ASN A 94 -14.31 15.19 13.99
N ALA A 95 -13.14 14.99 14.59
CA ALA A 95 -12.27 16.08 15.02
C ALA A 95 -11.95 16.98 13.81
N LEU A 96 -12.04 18.30 13.98
CA LEU A 96 -11.73 19.25 12.92
C LEU A 96 -10.23 19.27 12.61
N VAL A 97 -9.41 19.09 13.65
CA VAL A 97 -7.95 19.12 13.55
C VAL A 97 -7.41 17.69 13.72
N SER A 98 -6.76 17.20 12.68
CA SER A 98 -5.98 15.97 12.68
C SER A 98 -4.54 16.30 13.10
N LEU A 99 -4.25 16.20 14.41
CA LEU A 99 -2.92 16.51 14.95
C LEU A 99 -2.09 15.24 15.13
N VAL A 100 -0.92 15.18 14.49
CA VAL A 100 0.07 14.13 14.66
C VAL A 100 1.28 14.67 15.43
N LEU A 101 1.44 14.23 16.68
CA LEU A 101 2.65 14.51 17.46
C LEU A 101 3.72 13.48 17.11
N VAL A 102 4.88 13.93 16.64
CA VAL A 102 5.99 13.08 16.22
C VAL A 102 7.28 13.53 16.89
N THR A 103 8.17 12.61 17.18
CA THR A 103 9.53 12.92 17.64
C THR A 103 10.42 13.28 16.46
N SER A 104 11.49 14.05 16.70
CA SER A 104 12.52 14.30 15.67
C SER A 104 13.05 13.01 15.04
N ASN A 105 13.15 11.95 15.83
CA ASN A 105 13.60 10.64 15.37
C ASN A 105 12.59 9.99 14.40
N GLU A 106 11.30 10.02 14.69
CA GLU A 106 10.28 9.49 13.76
C GLU A 106 10.32 10.21 12.41
N VAL A 107 10.59 11.51 12.40
CA VAL A 107 10.74 12.29 11.16
C VAL A 107 12.01 11.85 10.41
N ILE A 108 13.15 11.73 11.09
CA ILE A 108 14.41 11.26 10.49
C ILE A 108 14.26 9.87 9.85
N TRP A 109 13.59 8.96 10.57
CA TRP A 109 13.35 7.59 10.12
C TRP A 109 12.14 7.44 9.20
N ASP A 110 11.44 8.54 8.91
CA ASP A 110 10.25 8.60 8.08
C ASP A 110 9.18 7.56 8.51
N ILE A 111 8.88 7.60 9.81
CA ILE A 111 7.93 6.72 10.50
C ILE A 111 6.62 7.47 10.70
N HIS A 112 5.57 7.04 9.99
CA HIS A 112 4.24 7.63 10.07
C HIS A 112 3.17 6.57 10.36
N LYS A 113 2.16 6.92 11.17
CA LYS A 113 1.06 6.05 11.63
C LYS A 113 0.29 5.35 10.51
N SER A 114 0.32 5.88 9.29
CA SER A 114 -0.36 5.29 8.12
C SER A 114 0.50 4.28 7.35
N GLN A 115 1.73 4.02 7.81
CA GLN A 115 2.69 3.14 7.14
C GLN A 115 3.09 3.61 5.73
N LYS A 116 2.72 4.84 5.35
CA LYS A 116 3.13 5.46 4.10
C LYS A 116 4.64 5.70 4.14
N ILE A 117 5.34 5.04 3.23
CA ILE A 117 6.76 5.24 3.00
C ILE A 117 6.95 6.62 2.35
N LYS A 118 8.02 7.31 2.73
CA LYS A 118 8.39 8.68 2.32
C LYS A 118 7.37 9.75 2.69
N PHE A 119 6.57 9.52 3.74
CA PHE A 119 5.53 10.47 4.13
C PHE A 119 6.08 11.89 4.39
N PHE A 120 7.14 12.05 5.18
CA PHE A 120 7.68 13.39 5.49
C PHE A 120 8.52 13.97 4.36
N ARG A 121 8.92 13.14 3.39
CA ARG A 121 9.78 13.54 2.26
C ARG A 121 8.98 13.99 1.05
N ASP A 122 7.94 13.23 0.71
CA ASP A 122 7.20 13.41 -0.53
C ASP A 122 6.06 14.43 -0.36
N ASN A 123 5.66 14.72 0.88
CA ASN A 123 4.65 15.73 1.17
C ASN A 123 5.26 17.12 1.35
N LYS A 124 4.45 18.14 1.05
CA LYS A 124 4.78 19.55 1.31
C LYS A 124 4.28 19.95 2.69
N PHE A 125 5.06 20.77 3.38
CA PHE A 125 4.75 21.24 4.71
C PHE A 125 4.94 22.75 4.80
N LEU A 126 3.96 23.45 5.37
CA LEU A 126 4.09 24.87 5.72
C LEU A 126 4.52 24.97 7.18
N ASN A 127 5.67 25.59 7.44
CA ASN A 127 6.14 25.85 8.80
C ASN A 127 5.34 27.00 9.42
N LEU A 128 4.54 26.70 10.45
CA LEU A 128 3.67 27.69 11.10
C LEU A 128 4.41 28.66 12.03
N LEU A 129 5.68 28.40 12.33
CA LEU A 129 6.53 29.32 13.08
C LEU A 129 7.35 30.24 12.17
N ASP A 130 7.44 29.92 10.88
CA ASP A 130 8.09 30.79 9.89
C ASP A 130 7.10 31.87 9.44
N GLU A 131 7.63 33.06 9.19
CA GLU A 131 6.87 34.15 8.59
C GLU A 131 6.66 33.90 7.10
N SER A 132 7.56 33.15 6.45
CA SER A 132 7.40 32.74 5.06
C SER A 132 6.16 31.84 4.90
N ASP A 133 5.37 32.09 3.86
CA ASP A 133 4.26 31.21 3.45
C ASP A 133 4.73 30.10 2.48
N THR A 134 6.03 29.82 2.47
CA THR A 134 6.59 28.80 1.58
C THR A 134 6.40 27.41 2.17
N SER A 135 5.82 26.51 1.36
CA SER A 135 5.76 25.09 1.70
C SER A 135 6.99 24.38 1.15
N ILE A 136 7.71 23.70 2.03
CA ILE A 136 8.92 22.95 1.69
C ILE A 136 8.80 21.52 2.23
N PRO A 137 9.43 20.52 1.58
CA PRO A 137 9.64 19.23 2.19
C PRO A 137 10.39 19.39 3.53
N ILE A 138 10.15 18.49 4.48
CA ILE A 138 10.98 18.46 5.68
C ILE A 138 12.31 17.83 5.28
N GLU A 139 13.38 18.63 5.32
CA GLU A 139 14.73 18.13 5.07
C GLU A 139 15.08 17.08 6.13
N ILE A 140 15.37 15.87 5.66
CA ILE A 140 15.69 14.71 6.47
C ILE A 140 17.02 14.15 6.00
N ASP A 141 18.03 14.24 6.84
CA ASP A 141 19.26 13.47 6.69
C ASP A 141 18.94 12.00 6.94
N ILE A 142 18.93 11.22 5.86
CA ILE A 142 18.59 9.80 5.92
C ILE A 142 19.79 9.06 6.53
N PRO A 143 19.60 8.32 7.63
CA PRO A 143 20.62 7.37 8.06
C PRO A 143 20.82 6.33 6.95
N ILE A 144 22.04 6.25 6.42
CA ILE A 144 22.45 5.24 5.43
C ILE A 144 22.04 3.85 5.96
N GLY A 145 21.32 3.05 5.16
CA GLY A 145 20.92 1.68 5.52
C GLY A 145 19.43 1.45 5.80
N LEU A 146 18.55 2.41 5.48
CA LEU A 146 17.09 2.21 5.50
C LEU A 146 16.57 1.21 4.44
N ASP A 147 17.44 0.77 3.51
CA ASP A 147 17.11 -0.19 2.46
C ASP A 147 16.71 -1.58 3.01
N ASN A 148 17.01 -1.86 4.28
CA ASN A 148 16.59 -3.08 4.98
C ASN A 148 15.38 -2.88 5.91
N ARG A 149 14.42 -2.05 5.49
CA ARG A 149 13.15 -1.83 6.22
C ARG A 149 12.42 -3.16 6.51
N GLU A 150 12.63 -4.19 5.69
CA GLU A 150 12.04 -5.52 5.90
C GLU A 150 12.53 -6.17 7.20
N SER A 151 13.84 -6.18 7.46
CA SER A 151 14.40 -6.70 8.72
C SER A 151 13.98 -5.88 9.96
N LEU A 152 13.66 -4.60 9.77
CA LEU A 152 13.27 -3.67 10.82
C LEU A 152 11.76 -3.50 10.95
N SER A 153 10.98 -4.21 10.13
CA SER A 153 9.55 -3.98 9.95
C SER A 153 8.77 -4.07 11.26
N TYR A 154 9.11 -5.02 12.13
CA TYR A 154 8.47 -5.20 13.43
C TYR A 154 8.77 -4.09 14.43
N ILE A 155 10.00 -3.56 14.43
CA ILE A 155 10.38 -2.43 15.26
C ILE A 155 9.67 -1.16 14.78
N ILE A 156 9.64 -0.94 13.47
CA ILE A 156 8.94 0.19 12.87
C ILE A 156 7.43 0.12 13.16
N GLN A 157 6.80 -1.05 13.04
CA GLN A 157 5.38 -1.24 13.39
C GLN A 157 5.07 -0.84 14.83
N ALA A 158 5.94 -1.19 15.79
CA ALA A 158 5.75 -0.81 17.18
C ALA A 158 5.86 0.72 17.39
N LEU A 159 6.76 1.39 16.65
CA LEU A 159 6.89 2.85 16.66
C LEU A 159 5.65 3.53 16.03
N GLU A 160 5.17 3.01 14.89
CA GLU A 160 3.96 3.46 14.21
C GLU A 160 2.71 3.28 15.10
N GLU A 161 2.62 2.18 15.84
CA GLU A 161 1.52 1.90 16.76
C GLU A 161 1.51 2.88 17.94
N ALA A 162 2.67 3.22 18.50
CA ALA A 162 2.75 4.27 19.52
C ALA A 162 2.32 5.64 18.98
N GLN A 163 2.73 6.01 17.77
CA GLN A 163 2.30 7.24 17.11
C GLN A 163 0.79 7.26 16.83
N LYS A 164 0.24 6.12 16.38
CA LYS A 164 -1.20 5.94 16.18
C LYS A 164 -1.95 6.13 17.50
N TYR A 165 -1.43 5.60 18.61
CA TYR A 165 -2.03 5.79 19.92
C TYR A 165 -1.96 7.26 20.40
N ARG A 166 -0.83 7.96 20.19
CA ARG A 166 -0.75 9.42 20.44
C ARG A 166 -1.83 10.18 19.68
N ASN A 167 -1.99 9.89 18.39
CA ASN A 167 -2.99 10.55 17.55
C ASN A 167 -4.41 10.23 18.05
N LYS A 168 -4.71 8.96 18.38
CA LYS A 168 -5.98 8.56 18.99
C LYS A 168 -6.24 9.33 20.29
N TYR A 169 -5.25 9.43 21.17
CA TYR A 169 -5.34 10.15 22.43
C TYR A 169 -5.66 11.64 22.20
N LEU A 170 -5.02 12.28 21.21
CA LEU A 170 -5.26 13.67 20.83
C LEU A 170 -6.60 13.90 20.10
N SER A 171 -7.22 12.84 19.57
CA SER A 171 -8.56 12.90 18.96
C SER A 171 -9.69 12.73 19.97
N ILE A 172 -9.43 12.27 21.19
CA ILE A 172 -10.45 12.07 22.22
C ILE A 172 -10.85 13.44 22.80
N ASN A 173 -12.16 13.68 22.89
CA ASN A 173 -12.69 14.83 23.60
C ASN A 173 -12.20 14.80 25.07
N PRO A 174 -11.59 15.87 25.60
CA PRO A 174 -11.00 15.88 26.94
C PRO A 174 -12.00 15.51 28.05
N ASN A 175 -13.31 15.67 27.81
CA ASN A 175 -14.36 15.32 28.76
C ASN A 175 -14.84 13.85 28.68
N LYS A 176 -14.29 13.05 27.77
CA LYS A 176 -14.67 11.65 27.56
C LYS A 176 -13.43 10.74 27.62
N SER A 177 -12.90 10.53 28.82
CA SER A 177 -11.91 9.45 29.01
C SER A 177 -12.57 8.10 28.74
N LYS A 178 -11.91 7.26 27.95
CA LYS A 178 -12.29 5.85 27.80
C LYS A 178 -11.48 5.04 28.80
N GLU A 179 -12.17 4.21 29.55
CA GLU A 179 -11.56 3.24 30.45
C GLU A 179 -11.44 1.89 29.74
N TYR A 180 -10.25 1.29 29.78
CA TYR A 180 -10.01 -0.05 29.31
C TYR A 180 -10.40 -1.08 30.38
N LYS A 181 -11.60 -1.66 30.19
CA LYS A 181 -12.25 -2.59 31.12
C LYS A 181 -12.23 -4.06 30.65
N GLU A 182 -11.53 -4.36 29.57
CA GLU A 182 -11.47 -5.73 29.07
C GLU A 182 -10.76 -6.65 30.07
N LYS A 183 -10.98 -7.96 29.90
CA LYS A 183 -10.40 -9.01 30.75
C LYS A 183 -8.90 -9.17 30.54
N ASP A 184 -8.41 -8.88 29.33
CA ASP A 184 -6.99 -8.95 29.01
C ASP A 184 -6.21 -7.87 29.80
N ILE A 185 -4.95 -8.14 30.15
CA ILE A 185 -4.13 -7.21 30.94
C ILE A 185 -3.90 -5.91 30.15
N PHE A 186 -3.65 -6.05 28.86
CA PHE A 186 -3.41 -4.97 27.91
C PHE A 186 -4.25 -5.17 26.65
N PRO A 187 -4.53 -4.09 25.88
CA PRO A 187 -5.08 -4.22 24.54
C PRO A 187 -4.24 -5.16 23.66
N LYS A 188 -4.91 -6.01 22.88
CA LYS A 188 -4.25 -7.04 22.05
C LYS A 188 -3.21 -6.46 21.07
N ASP A 189 -3.47 -5.29 20.51
CA ASP A 189 -2.55 -4.65 19.56
C ASP A 189 -1.27 -4.17 20.25
N LEU A 190 -1.39 -3.59 21.46
CA LEU A 190 -0.23 -3.21 22.28
C LEU A 190 0.59 -4.44 22.69
N ALA A 191 -0.07 -5.51 23.13
CA ALA A 191 0.59 -6.76 23.49
C ALA A 191 1.29 -7.41 22.28
N ARG A 192 0.67 -7.41 21.11
CA ARG A 192 1.28 -7.92 19.86
C ARG A 192 2.51 -7.10 19.47
N SER A 193 2.43 -5.77 19.52
CA SER A 193 3.58 -4.89 19.28
C SER A 193 4.70 -5.15 20.30
N ALA A 194 4.38 -5.41 21.56
CA ALA A 194 5.37 -5.78 22.56
C ALA A 194 6.06 -7.13 22.26
N ALA A 195 5.30 -8.12 21.79
CA ALA A 195 5.84 -9.42 21.37
C ALA A 195 6.80 -9.29 20.18
N GLN A 196 6.44 -8.45 19.21
CA GLN A 196 7.29 -8.10 18.07
C GLN A 196 8.61 -7.46 18.51
N VAL A 197 8.56 -6.43 19.38
CA VAL A 197 9.76 -5.79 19.92
C VAL A 197 10.62 -6.78 20.69
N ARG A 198 10.02 -7.63 21.54
CA ARG A 198 10.73 -8.69 22.26
C ARG A 198 11.43 -9.64 21.30
N SER A 199 10.71 -10.14 20.30
CA SER A 199 11.24 -11.11 19.32
C SER A 199 12.49 -10.59 18.62
N PHE A 200 12.53 -9.29 18.35
CA PHE A 200 13.67 -8.60 17.76
C PHE A 200 14.81 -8.42 18.77
N ASP A 201 14.50 -8.03 20.01
CA ASP A 201 15.46 -7.87 21.12
C ASP A 201 16.24 -9.17 21.39
N ILE A 202 15.53 -10.31 21.44
CA ILE A 202 16.12 -11.62 21.72
C ILE A 202 16.49 -12.42 20.47
N LYS A 203 16.25 -11.88 19.27
CA LYS A 203 16.49 -12.53 17.97
C LYS A 203 15.78 -13.90 17.80
N ASN A 204 14.52 -13.97 18.22
CA ASN A 204 13.68 -15.17 18.09
C ASN A 204 12.37 -14.88 17.35
N GLU A 205 12.34 -15.13 16.04
CA GLU A 205 11.18 -14.81 15.19
C GLU A 205 9.94 -15.69 15.42
N LYS A 206 10.08 -16.88 16.02
CA LYS A 206 8.95 -17.81 16.19
C LYS A 206 7.88 -17.26 17.13
N GLU A 207 8.27 -16.34 18.01
CA GLU A 207 7.46 -15.82 19.11
C GLU A 207 6.88 -14.42 18.82
N LYS A 208 7.10 -13.88 17.62
CA LYS A 208 6.79 -12.47 17.29
C LYS A 208 5.31 -12.08 17.35
N PHE A 209 4.41 -13.05 17.38
CA PHE A 209 2.96 -12.83 17.48
C PHE A 209 2.35 -13.40 18.76
N ASP A 210 3.17 -13.91 19.68
CA ASP A 210 2.68 -14.46 20.94
C ASP A 210 2.33 -13.32 21.93
N ILE A 211 1.03 -13.08 22.07
CA ILE A 211 0.47 -12.04 22.94
C ILE A 211 0.88 -12.24 24.41
N ASN A 212 1.01 -13.47 24.89
CA ASN A 212 1.39 -13.72 26.29
C ASN A 212 2.83 -13.31 26.55
N LEU A 213 3.72 -13.61 25.60
CA LEU A 213 5.12 -13.17 25.67
C LEU A 213 5.22 -11.64 25.55
N GLY A 214 4.36 -11.02 24.75
CA GLY A 214 4.23 -9.56 24.70
C GLY A 214 3.78 -8.94 26.03
N ASN A 215 2.76 -9.51 26.67
CA ASN A 215 2.30 -9.08 27.99
C ASN A 215 3.42 -9.17 29.04
N GLY A 216 4.09 -10.33 29.13
CA GLY A 216 5.20 -10.53 30.06
C GLY A 216 6.36 -9.57 29.81
N TYR A 217 6.66 -9.28 28.54
CA TYR A 217 7.69 -8.31 28.19
C TYR A 217 7.34 -6.90 28.66
N LEU A 218 6.12 -6.45 28.40
CA LEU A 218 5.68 -5.10 28.77
C LEU A 218 5.64 -4.91 30.30
N ILE A 219 5.22 -5.93 31.05
CA ILE A 219 5.31 -5.95 32.51
C ILE A 219 6.76 -5.80 32.96
N SER A 220 7.69 -6.56 32.37
CA SER A 220 9.11 -6.46 32.73
C SER A 220 9.71 -5.07 32.46
N LEU A 221 9.31 -4.41 31.36
CA LEU A 221 9.73 -3.05 31.05
C LEU A 221 9.15 -2.06 32.07
N LEU A 222 7.89 -2.24 32.47
CA LEU A 222 7.21 -1.39 33.43
C LEU A 222 7.83 -1.52 34.83
N GLU A 223 8.13 -2.74 35.28
CA GLU A 223 8.79 -2.99 36.56
C GLU A 223 10.18 -2.33 36.62
N GLN A 224 10.96 -2.42 35.54
CA GLN A 224 12.25 -1.73 35.44
C GLN A 224 12.07 -0.21 35.56
N LYS A 225 11.02 0.33 34.95
CA LYS A 225 10.76 1.78 34.98
C LYS A 225 10.20 2.25 36.32
N ALA A 226 9.37 1.47 37.00
CA ALA A 226 8.82 1.79 38.31
C ALA A 226 9.90 2.00 39.39
N ARG A 227 11.08 1.39 39.21
CA ARG A 227 12.23 1.59 40.11
C ARG A 227 12.83 2.99 40.05
N THR A 228 12.47 3.84 39.08
CA THR A 228 13.08 5.17 38.90
C THR A 228 12.49 6.28 39.80
N LYS A 229 11.94 5.94 40.98
CA LYS A 229 11.32 6.88 41.95
C LYS A 229 10.29 7.86 41.35
N SER A 230 9.55 7.45 40.31
CA SER A 230 8.45 8.27 39.74
C SER A 230 7.12 7.68 40.14
N ASP A 231 6.29 8.50 40.77
CA ASP A 231 4.98 8.11 41.28
C ASP A 231 4.06 7.61 40.17
N GLU A 232 4.13 8.18 38.97
CA GLU A 232 3.32 7.76 37.84
C GLU A 232 3.64 6.33 37.41
N TRP A 233 4.92 5.97 37.33
CA TRP A 233 5.34 4.60 36.98
C TRP A 233 5.00 3.61 38.08
N SER A 234 5.19 3.98 39.36
CA SER A 234 4.81 3.14 40.50
C SER A 234 3.30 2.87 40.54
N LYS A 235 2.48 3.89 40.32
CA LYS A 235 1.01 3.76 40.26
C LYS A 235 0.57 2.89 39.09
N LEU A 236 1.14 3.11 37.90
CA LEU A 236 0.84 2.29 36.73
C LEU A 236 1.25 0.82 36.94
N ASN A 237 2.43 0.58 37.53
CA ASN A 237 2.91 -0.76 37.86
C ASN A 237 2.01 -1.47 38.88
N SER A 238 1.53 -0.78 39.92
CA SER A 238 0.56 -1.34 40.87
C SER A 238 -0.72 -1.79 40.18
N LYS A 239 -1.32 -0.90 39.35
CA LYS A 239 -2.54 -1.23 38.60
C LYS A 239 -2.34 -2.47 37.70
N VAL A 240 -1.24 -2.51 36.95
CA VAL A 240 -0.94 -3.64 36.05
C VAL A 240 -0.68 -4.93 36.85
N GLY A 241 0.01 -4.83 37.99
CA GLY A 241 0.25 -5.96 38.89
C GLY A 241 -1.05 -6.56 39.45
N GLU A 242 -2.01 -5.72 39.85
CA GLU A 242 -3.33 -6.15 40.31
C GLU A 242 -4.12 -6.88 39.20
N ARG A 243 -4.06 -6.38 37.95
CA ARG A 243 -4.67 -7.05 36.78
C ARG A 243 -4.01 -8.41 36.49
N TYR A 244 -2.69 -8.50 36.64
CA TYR A 244 -1.94 -9.73 36.40
C TYR A 244 -2.20 -10.80 37.48
N GLY A 245 -2.25 -10.40 38.75
CA GLY A 245 -2.33 -11.29 39.92
C GLY A 245 -3.69 -11.96 40.17
N ARG A 246 -4.64 -11.87 39.24
CA ARG A 246 -6.04 -12.33 39.42
C ARG A 246 -6.68 -11.79 40.71
N SER A 247 -6.31 -10.60 41.14
CA SER A 247 -7.04 -9.92 42.21
C SER A 247 -8.51 -9.81 41.80
N ARG A 248 -9.44 -9.91 42.77
CA ARG A 248 -10.88 -9.71 42.47
C ARG A 248 -11.15 -8.32 41.89
N GLN A 249 -10.23 -7.37 42.10
CA GLN A 249 -10.27 -6.04 41.54
C GLN A 249 -9.43 -6.02 40.25
N ASN A 250 -10.08 -5.84 39.10
CA ASN A 250 -9.44 -5.62 37.81
C ASN A 250 -9.48 -4.09 37.53
N PRO A 251 -8.53 -3.31 38.07
CA PRO A 251 -8.57 -1.85 37.90
C PRO A 251 -8.51 -1.49 36.42
N ALA A 252 -9.40 -0.62 35.98
CA ALA A 252 -9.40 -0.15 34.59
C ALA A 252 -8.14 0.68 34.31
N LEU A 253 -7.55 0.50 33.13
CA LEU A 253 -6.49 1.38 32.64
C LEU A 253 -7.17 2.56 31.92
N ASN A 254 -6.84 3.79 32.29
CA ASN A 254 -7.34 4.95 31.56
C ASN A 254 -6.50 5.22 30.31
N ASP A 255 -6.96 6.15 29.46
CA ASP A 255 -6.25 6.50 28.22
C ASP A 255 -4.80 6.95 28.44
N PHE A 256 -4.50 7.60 29.57
CA PHE A 256 -3.15 8.06 29.91
C PHE A 256 -2.25 6.90 30.37
N ASP A 257 -2.78 5.95 31.13
CA ASP A 257 -2.09 4.71 31.51
C ASP A 257 -1.66 3.95 30.23
N LEU A 258 -2.57 3.81 29.27
CA LEU A 258 -2.29 3.17 27.99
C LEU A 258 -1.28 3.97 27.15
N LEU A 259 -1.40 5.30 27.12
CA LEU A 259 -0.42 6.17 26.44
C LEU A 259 0.98 5.96 27.01
N LEU A 260 1.13 5.89 28.33
CA LEU A 260 2.42 5.63 28.98
C LEU A 260 3.02 4.28 28.57
N LEU A 261 2.20 3.24 28.46
CA LEU A 261 2.65 1.92 28.03
C LEU A 261 3.13 1.92 26.56
N HIS A 262 2.40 2.59 25.67
CA HIS A 262 2.83 2.77 24.28
C HIS A 262 4.13 3.57 24.19
N GLU A 263 4.28 4.64 24.98
CA GLU A 263 5.50 5.44 25.00
C GLU A 263 6.70 4.68 25.59
N LEU A 264 6.47 3.84 26.60
CA LEU A 264 7.50 2.96 27.15
C LEU A 264 8.00 1.96 26.10
N LEU A 265 7.08 1.35 25.35
CA LEU A 265 7.42 0.43 24.27
C LEU A 265 8.14 1.14 23.12
N PHE A 266 7.70 2.35 22.75
CA PHE A 266 8.35 3.20 21.77
C PHE A 266 9.83 3.42 22.12
N ASP A 267 10.12 3.76 23.38
CA ASP A 267 11.48 3.98 23.86
C ASP A 267 12.38 2.76 23.65
N LYS A 268 11.85 1.57 23.97
CA LYS A 268 12.59 0.31 23.79
C LYS A 268 12.78 -0.03 22.32
N ALA A 269 11.73 0.08 21.50
CA ALA A 269 11.79 -0.15 20.07
C ALA A 269 12.80 0.80 19.39
N TYR A 270 12.80 2.08 19.76
CA TYR A 270 13.70 3.07 19.20
C TYR A 270 15.17 2.80 19.57
N LYS A 271 15.45 2.40 20.81
CA LYS A 271 16.81 1.98 21.22
C LYS A 271 17.32 0.82 20.38
N LEU A 272 16.47 -0.18 20.12
CA LEU A 272 16.81 -1.33 19.28
C LEU A 272 17.05 -0.92 17.82
N LEU A 273 16.22 -0.01 17.29
CA LEU A 273 16.41 0.56 15.95
C LEU A 273 17.80 1.19 15.82
N LYS A 274 18.16 2.07 16.76
CA LYS A 274 19.44 2.79 16.77
C LYS A 274 20.65 1.85 16.90
N GLN A 275 20.54 0.81 17.73
CA GLN A 275 21.61 -0.19 17.89
C GLN A 275 21.88 -0.95 16.59
N ASN A 276 20.83 -1.28 15.84
CA ASN A 276 20.97 -2.03 14.58
C ASN A 276 21.47 -1.15 13.43
N SER A 277 21.07 0.13 13.39
CA SER A 277 21.56 1.06 12.36
C SER A 277 23.06 1.31 12.49
N SER A 278 23.58 1.48 13.72
CA SER A 278 25.01 1.70 13.95
C SER A 278 25.87 0.48 13.60
N THR A 279 25.33 -0.73 13.75
CA THR A 279 26.07 -1.98 13.46
C THR A 279 26.29 -2.20 11.97
N ASN A 280 25.38 -1.70 11.12
CA ASN A 280 25.50 -1.83 9.67
C ASN A 280 26.51 -0.85 9.08
N LEU A 281 26.65 0.34 9.67
CA LEU A 281 27.62 1.36 9.25
C LEU A 281 29.08 0.91 9.47
N SER A 282 29.37 0.16 10.54
CA SER A 282 30.74 -0.26 10.84
C SER A 282 31.25 -1.42 9.98
N LYS A 283 30.36 -2.20 9.36
CA LYS A 283 30.74 -3.36 8.53
C LYS A 283 31.01 -3.03 7.06
N GLY A 284 30.61 -1.85 6.58
CA GLY A 284 30.76 -1.44 5.18
C GLY A 284 32.08 -0.75 4.80
N GLY A 285 33.01 -0.55 5.76
CA GLY A 285 34.12 0.40 5.60
C GLY A 285 35.54 -0.16 5.48
N HIS A 286 35.75 -1.47 5.36
CA HIS A 286 37.10 -1.98 5.06
C HIS A 286 37.29 -2.17 3.55
N PRO A 287 38.12 -1.34 2.87
CA PRO A 287 38.57 -1.68 1.54
C PRO A 287 39.28 -3.04 1.61
N PRO A 288 39.20 -3.86 0.55
CA PRO A 288 39.88 -5.14 0.52
C PRO A 288 41.37 -4.88 0.77
N ARG A 289 41.87 -5.29 1.94
CA ARG A 289 43.32 -5.33 2.18
C ARG A 289 43.89 -6.25 1.11
N GLY A 290 44.66 -5.65 0.19
CA GLY A 290 45.41 -6.38 -0.81
C GLY A 290 46.16 -7.52 -0.13
N ARG A 291 45.99 -8.73 -0.69
CA ARG A 291 46.70 -9.93 -0.24
C ARG A 291 48.20 -9.71 -0.47
N GLY A 292 48.89 -9.22 0.56
CA GLY A 292 50.32 -9.45 0.69
C GLY A 292 50.53 -10.94 0.95
N ASN A 293 51.28 -11.58 0.06
CA ASN A 293 51.71 -12.96 0.19
C ASN A 293 52.47 -13.15 1.52
N SER A 294 51.91 -13.91 2.44
CA SER A 294 52.63 -14.52 3.54
C SER A 294 52.54 -16.05 3.45
N PRO A 295 53.62 -16.79 3.79
CA PRO A 295 53.76 -18.19 3.47
C PRO A 295 52.92 -19.10 4.37
N ALA A 296 52.55 -20.24 3.80
CA ALA A 296 51.73 -21.26 4.44
C ALA A 296 52.40 -21.86 5.70
N PRO A 297 51.65 -22.06 6.81
CA PRO A 297 52.11 -22.86 7.93
C PRO A 297 51.93 -24.37 7.64
N PRO A 298 52.75 -25.24 8.26
CA PRO A 298 52.80 -26.66 7.93
C PRO A 298 51.61 -27.44 8.49
N ALA A 299 51.24 -28.48 7.73
CA ALA A 299 50.13 -29.38 7.98
C ALA A 299 50.25 -30.14 9.31
N ALA A 300 49.28 -29.93 10.20
CA ALA A 300 49.08 -30.76 11.39
C ALA A 300 47.99 -31.80 11.13
N LYS A 301 48.36 -33.07 11.36
CA LYS A 301 47.54 -34.28 11.25
C LYS A 301 46.27 -34.19 12.12
N ARG A 302 45.09 -34.35 11.51
CA ARG A 302 43.81 -34.51 12.20
C ARG A 302 43.54 -36.00 12.42
N GLN A 303 43.46 -36.38 13.69
CA GLN A 303 42.95 -37.66 14.16
C GLN A 303 41.43 -37.74 13.97
N SER A 304 40.98 -38.87 13.45
CA SER A 304 39.59 -39.27 13.30
C SER A 304 38.98 -39.64 14.65
N LYS A 305 37.84 -39.02 15.00
CA LYS A 305 37.00 -39.46 16.12
C LYS A 305 35.64 -39.92 15.58
N LYS A 306 35.39 -41.21 15.79
CA LYS A 306 34.17 -41.96 15.49
C LYS A 306 32.96 -41.37 16.22
N THR A 307 31.83 -41.29 15.53
CA THR A 307 30.50 -41.09 16.10
C THR A 307 29.72 -42.42 15.96
N PRO A 308 29.00 -42.88 16.99
CA PRO A 308 28.19 -44.09 16.87
C PRO A 308 26.79 -43.79 16.35
N GLU A 309 26.32 -44.70 15.49
CA GLU A 309 24.96 -44.85 15.00
C GLU A 309 23.97 -45.15 16.13
N ALA A 310 22.76 -44.59 16.03
CA ALA A 310 21.59 -45.13 16.70
C ALA A 310 20.41 -45.21 15.71
N LYS A 311 20.05 -46.44 15.38
CA LYS A 311 18.83 -46.86 14.69
C LYS A 311 17.66 -46.84 15.69
N THR A 312 16.49 -46.33 15.30
CA THR A 312 15.22 -47.00 15.65
C THR A 312 14.12 -46.72 14.63
N LYS A 313 13.46 -47.79 14.20
CA LYS A 313 12.25 -47.91 13.38
C LYS A 313 10.98 -47.60 14.17
N SER A 314 9.89 -47.20 13.50
CA SER A 314 8.54 -47.83 13.52
C SER A 314 7.51 -46.88 12.86
N GLU A 315 6.90 -47.31 11.75
CA GLU A 315 5.48 -47.74 11.62
C GLU A 315 4.53 -46.54 11.39
N SER A 316 4.16 -46.24 10.15
CA SER A 316 3.05 -46.82 9.35
C SER A 316 1.68 -46.67 10.00
N LEU A 317 0.79 -45.89 9.36
CA LEU A 317 -0.62 -46.25 9.19
C LEU A 317 -1.22 -45.45 8.02
N THR A 318 -1.38 -46.16 6.93
CA THR A 318 -2.17 -45.88 5.74
C THR A 318 -3.65 -46.02 6.08
N VAL A 319 -4.48 -45.04 5.72
CA VAL A 319 -5.93 -45.25 5.59
C VAL A 319 -6.37 -44.78 4.22
N ALA A 320 -6.62 -45.76 3.35
CA ALA A 320 -7.33 -45.61 2.10
C ALA A 320 -8.84 -45.45 2.38
N ARG A 321 -9.50 -44.55 1.66
CA ARG A 321 -10.96 -44.58 1.48
C ARG A 321 -11.29 -44.40 0.01
N ALA A 322 -11.77 -45.49 -0.57
CA ALA A 322 -12.33 -45.58 -1.91
C ALA A 322 -13.86 -45.56 -1.79
N HIS A 323 -14.50 -44.66 -2.53
CA HIS A 323 -15.90 -44.67 -2.97
C HIS A 323 -15.94 -43.74 -4.19
N GLY A 324 -16.60 -44.00 -5.30
CA GLY A 324 -17.43 -45.09 -5.76
C GLY A 324 -17.77 -44.74 -7.21
N LYS A 325 -17.78 -45.75 -8.09
CA LYS A 325 -18.18 -45.65 -9.49
C LYS A 325 -19.69 -45.40 -9.58
N THR A 326 -20.12 -44.52 -10.49
CA THR A 326 -21.43 -44.64 -11.14
C THR A 326 -21.29 -44.42 -12.65
N LYS A 327 -21.91 -45.35 -13.38
CA LYS A 327 -21.94 -45.58 -14.82
C LYS A 327 -23.05 -44.75 -15.51
N LEU A 328 -22.89 -44.54 -16.84
CA LEU A 328 -23.87 -44.56 -17.97
C LEU A 328 -25.20 -43.78 -17.82
N ALA A 329 -25.88 -43.23 -18.83
CA ALA A 329 -25.83 -43.11 -20.30
C ALA A 329 -26.62 -41.80 -20.62
N GLU A 330 -26.61 -41.16 -21.78
CA GLU A 330 -27.45 -41.41 -22.99
C GLU A 330 -27.28 -40.11 -23.81
N SER A 331 -26.73 -40.11 -25.04
CA SER A 331 -27.47 -40.22 -26.31
C SER A 331 -28.75 -39.37 -26.40
N THR A 332 -28.71 -38.27 -27.18
CA THR A 332 -29.68 -38.03 -28.28
C THR A 332 -29.27 -36.81 -29.15
N LYS A 333 -29.05 -37.05 -30.45
CA LYS A 333 -29.33 -36.10 -31.55
C LYS A 333 -30.82 -36.20 -31.90
N PRO A 334 -31.47 -35.18 -32.50
CA PRO A 334 -31.57 -35.08 -33.98
C PRO A 334 -31.41 -33.62 -34.48
N ASP A 335 -30.73 -33.35 -35.60
CA ASP A 335 -31.17 -33.36 -37.01
C ASP A 335 -32.00 -32.15 -37.51
N THR A 336 -31.43 -31.55 -38.56
CA THR A 336 -32.07 -30.94 -39.75
C THR A 336 -33.01 -29.73 -39.63
N ALA A 337 -32.61 -28.61 -40.26
CA ALA A 337 -33.40 -28.02 -41.34
C ALA A 337 -32.54 -27.12 -42.25
N LYS A 338 -32.34 -27.58 -43.48
CA LYS A 338 -31.89 -26.81 -44.63
C LYS A 338 -32.99 -25.82 -45.01
N ASN A 339 -32.65 -24.57 -45.32
CA ASN A 339 -33.43 -23.79 -46.28
C ASN A 339 -32.51 -23.04 -47.25
N LYS A 340 -32.49 -23.57 -48.47
CA LYS A 340 -32.01 -22.91 -49.69
C LYS A 340 -33.11 -21.96 -50.16
N THR A 341 -32.78 -20.71 -50.43
CA THR A 341 -33.58 -19.89 -51.34
C THR A 341 -32.67 -19.08 -52.26
N LYS A 342 -33.09 -19.06 -53.52
CA LYS A 342 -32.34 -18.68 -54.70
C LYS A 342 -32.21 -17.16 -54.83
N THR A 343 -31.05 -16.77 -55.35
CA THR A 343 -30.69 -15.49 -56.00
C THR A 343 -31.74 -14.98 -57.01
N PRO A 344 -31.72 -13.66 -57.26
CA PRO A 344 -31.55 -13.19 -58.64
C PRO A 344 -30.34 -12.25 -58.81
N ARG A 345 -29.62 -12.51 -59.90
CA ARG A 345 -28.53 -11.71 -60.49
C ARG A 345 -28.93 -10.25 -60.69
N LYS A 346 -28.03 -9.32 -60.31
CA LYS A 346 -27.89 -8.00 -60.93
C LYS A 346 -26.41 -7.68 -61.18
N ALA A 347 -26.19 -6.97 -62.29
CA ALA A 347 -24.97 -6.71 -63.04
C ALA A 347 -23.86 -5.94 -62.27
N PRO A 348 -22.60 -5.93 -62.76
CA PRO A 348 -21.45 -5.45 -62.01
C PRO A 348 -21.31 -3.93 -62.15
N VAL A 349 -21.51 -3.23 -61.04
CA VAL A 349 -21.10 -1.82 -60.93
C VAL A 349 -19.78 -1.78 -60.19
N SER A 350 -18.72 -1.62 -60.97
CA SER A 350 -17.37 -1.26 -60.52
C SER A 350 -17.43 0.06 -59.72
N LYS A 351 -17.39 -0.06 -58.39
CA LYS A 351 -16.99 1.03 -57.49
C LYS A 351 -15.96 0.44 -56.52
N ASN A 352 -14.70 0.77 -56.76
CA ASN A 352 -13.61 0.57 -55.81
C ASN A 352 -13.83 1.46 -54.58
N ILE A 353 -14.79 1.07 -53.73
CA ILE A 353 -14.87 1.55 -52.36
C ILE A 353 -13.97 0.60 -51.58
N THR A 354 -12.72 1.02 -51.39
CA THR A 354 -11.77 0.39 -50.47
C THR A 354 -12.45 0.33 -49.12
N THR A 355 -13.01 -0.83 -48.79
CA THR A 355 -13.77 -1.07 -47.56
C THR A 355 -12.78 -0.91 -46.43
N ARG A 356 -12.80 0.27 -45.80
CA ARG A 356 -11.94 0.63 -44.68
C ARG A 356 -12.25 -0.39 -43.58
N ARG A 357 -11.41 -1.44 -43.47
CA ARG A 357 -11.57 -2.50 -42.47
C ARG A 357 -11.71 -1.82 -41.12
N SER A 358 -12.91 -1.91 -40.56
CA SER A 358 -13.19 -1.46 -39.20
C SER A 358 -12.22 -2.19 -38.27
N MET A 359 -11.27 -1.45 -37.70
CA MET A 359 -10.29 -2.01 -36.78
C MET A 359 -11.00 -2.30 -35.46
N THR A 360 -11.18 -3.58 -35.16
CA THR A 360 -11.58 -4.05 -33.83
C THR A 360 -10.33 -4.58 -33.15
N ALA A 361 -10.02 -4.13 -31.93
CA ALA A 361 -8.94 -4.71 -31.15
C ALA A 361 -9.50 -5.87 -30.33
N LYS A 362 -9.05 -7.09 -30.65
CA LYS A 362 -9.43 -8.30 -29.92
C LYS A 362 -8.31 -8.81 -29.02
N ASP A 363 -7.07 -8.57 -29.41
CA ASP A 363 -5.88 -9.09 -28.72
C ASP A 363 -4.63 -8.38 -29.28
N PRO A 364 -4.02 -7.42 -28.56
CA PRO A 364 -2.86 -6.69 -29.03
C PRO A 364 -1.56 -7.49 -28.77
N LYS A 365 -1.41 -8.63 -29.45
CA LYS A 365 -0.31 -9.61 -29.23
C LYS A 365 1.10 -9.03 -29.26
N ASP A 366 1.30 -7.96 -30.01
CA ASP A 366 2.60 -7.32 -30.22
C ASP A 366 2.82 -6.13 -29.28
N TRP A 367 2.01 -5.93 -28.24
CA TRP A 367 2.12 -4.80 -27.32
C TRP A 367 2.29 -5.25 -25.87
N VAL A 368 3.08 -4.48 -25.13
CA VAL A 368 3.21 -4.59 -23.67
C VAL A 368 3.11 -3.21 -23.04
N MET A 369 2.66 -3.18 -21.79
CA MET A 369 2.66 -1.99 -20.95
C MET A 369 3.74 -2.09 -19.87
N LEU A 370 4.60 -1.08 -19.76
CA LEU A 370 5.63 -0.94 -18.74
C LEU A 370 5.51 0.47 -18.12
N ASN A 371 5.21 0.59 -16.82
CA ASN A 371 5.02 1.89 -16.14
C ASN A 371 4.08 2.84 -16.90
N ASP A 372 2.89 2.36 -17.28
CA ASP A 372 1.90 3.12 -18.05
C ASP A 372 2.32 3.57 -19.46
N ASN A 373 3.51 3.16 -19.91
CA ASN A 373 3.99 3.35 -21.26
C ASN A 373 3.84 2.08 -22.07
N PHE A 374 3.67 2.23 -23.38
CA PHE A 374 3.27 1.15 -24.27
C PHE A 374 4.33 0.94 -25.33
N PHE A 375 4.83 -0.29 -25.41
CA PHE A 375 5.91 -0.66 -26.31
C PHE A 375 5.48 -1.82 -27.19
N ARG A 376 5.99 -1.85 -28.42
CA ARG A 376 5.81 -3.03 -29.27
C ARG A 376 6.88 -4.07 -28.96
N THR A 377 6.48 -5.34 -28.97
CA THR A 377 7.36 -6.48 -28.73
C THR A 377 7.63 -7.25 -30.00
N ASP A 378 8.84 -7.79 -30.10
CA ASP A 378 9.24 -8.81 -31.07
C ASP A 378 8.92 -10.21 -30.52
N SER A 379 9.23 -10.45 -29.24
CA SER A 379 8.87 -11.69 -28.56
C SER A 379 8.71 -11.50 -27.05
N ILE A 380 7.85 -12.35 -26.47
CA ILE A 380 7.65 -12.49 -25.02
C ILE A 380 7.88 -13.96 -24.69
N LYS A 381 8.83 -14.24 -23.80
CA LYS A 381 9.10 -15.59 -23.32
C LYS A 381 8.79 -15.67 -21.83
N ASN A 382 8.09 -16.72 -21.44
CA ASN A 382 7.72 -17.01 -20.05
C ASN A 382 8.41 -18.32 -19.64
N PRO A 383 9.64 -18.27 -19.10
CA PRO A 383 10.30 -19.48 -18.61
C PRO A 383 9.55 -20.09 -17.41
N GLN A 384 9.92 -21.33 -17.06
CA GLN A 384 9.22 -22.09 -16.01
C GLN A 384 9.29 -21.44 -14.60
N ASP A 385 10.26 -20.55 -14.39
CA ASP A 385 10.46 -19.82 -13.14
C ASP A 385 9.52 -18.61 -12.96
N ARG A 386 8.56 -18.43 -13.89
CA ARG A 386 7.62 -17.30 -13.95
C ARG A 386 8.28 -15.96 -14.23
N SER A 387 9.56 -15.92 -14.61
CA SER A 387 10.14 -14.71 -15.17
C SER A 387 9.49 -14.39 -16.51
N ILE A 388 9.63 -13.14 -16.95
CA ILE A 388 9.18 -12.70 -18.27
C ILE A 388 10.38 -12.07 -18.95
N ILE A 389 10.72 -12.57 -20.14
CA ILE A 389 11.78 -12.02 -20.98
C ILE A 389 11.12 -11.34 -22.17
N LEU A 390 11.23 -10.02 -22.21
CA LEU A 390 10.69 -9.17 -23.25
C LEU A 390 11.79 -8.80 -24.23
N GLN A 391 11.55 -9.02 -25.52
CA GLN A 391 12.32 -8.40 -26.59
C GLN A 391 11.46 -7.32 -27.24
N LEU A 392 11.85 -6.05 -27.09
CA LEU A 392 11.14 -4.92 -27.69
C LEU A 392 11.59 -4.72 -29.14
N LEU A 393 10.66 -4.31 -30.01
CA LEU A 393 11.02 -3.86 -31.35
C LEU A 393 11.94 -2.63 -31.28
N PRO A 394 12.80 -2.39 -32.28
CA PRO A 394 13.68 -1.23 -32.28
C PRO A 394 12.92 0.09 -32.20
N ILE A 395 13.39 0.98 -31.32
CA ILE A 395 12.78 2.28 -31.01
C ILE A 395 13.65 3.39 -31.58
N GLU A 396 13.01 4.38 -32.20
CA GLU A 396 13.65 5.60 -32.75
C GLU A 396 13.46 6.81 -31.83
N ASP A 397 12.38 6.83 -31.05
CA ASP A 397 12.02 7.92 -30.15
C ASP A 397 12.97 8.00 -28.94
N ARG A 398 13.64 9.15 -28.79
CA ARG A 398 14.64 9.38 -27.74
C ARG A 398 14.02 9.40 -26.34
N GLU A 399 12.78 9.85 -26.20
CA GLU A 399 12.11 9.90 -24.90
C GLU A 399 11.82 8.49 -24.39
N GLN A 400 11.26 7.63 -25.26
CA GLN A 400 11.05 6.21 -24.97
C GLN A 400 12.35 5.47 -24.66
N ILE A 401 13.43 5.77 -25.40
CA ILE A 401 14.75 5.19 -25.13
C ILE A 401 15.25 5.60 -23.74
N ALA A 402 15.13 6.88 -23.36
CA ALA A 402 15.55 7.36 -22.05
C ALA A 402 14.73 6.72 -20.92
N GLU A 403 13.43 6.56 -21.13
CA GLU A 403 12.54 5.90 -20.18
C GLU A 403 12.92 4.44 -19.96
N LEU A 404 13.14 3.66 -21.02
CA LEU A 404 13.56 2.27 -20.92
C LEU A 404 14.97 2.14 -20.31
N LYS A 405 15.89 3.06 -20.63
CA LYS A 405 17.19 3.12 -19.95
C LYS A 405 17.06 3.40 -18.46
N SER A 406 16.08 4.21 -18.05
CA SER A 406 15.81 4.44 -16.62
C SER A 406 15.41 3.16 -15.88
N LEU A 407 14.95 2.13 -16.59
CA LEU A 407 14.54 0.86 -15.99
C LEU A 407 15.71 0.00 -15.50
N HIS A 408 16.96 0.35 -15.83
CA HIS A 408 18.13 -0.41 -15.38
C HIS A 408 18.11 -0.58 -13.85
N PRO A 409 18.32 -1.82 -13.35
CA PRO A 409 18.51 -2.02 -11.93
C PRO A 409 19.77 -1.26 -11.49
N GLY A 410 19.67 -0.46 -10.43
CA GLY A 410 20.83 0.27 -9.90
C GLY A 410 21.91 -0.68 -9.36
N GLU A 411 23.15 -0.20 -9.24
CA GLU A 411 24.29 -0.99 -8.72
C GLU A 411 24.08 -1.45 -7.26
N PHE A 412 23.25 -0.73 -6.51
CA PHE A 412 22.83 -1.09 -5.17
C PHE A 412 21.53 -1.87 -5.25
N ASN A 413 21.37 -2.92 -4.44
CA ASN A 413 20.28 -3.92 -4.37
C ASN A 413 18.80 -3.43 -4.44
N ASN A 414 18.55 -2.16 -4.69
CA ASN A 414 17.27 -1.56 -5.08
C ASN A 414 16.86 -2.01 -6.49
N ARG A 415 16.39 -3.25 -6.55
CA ARG A 415 15.74 -3.77 -7.75
C ARG A 415 14.45 -2.98 -8.03
N LYS A 416 14.45 -2.22 -9.13
CA LYS A 416 13.33 -1.34 -9.54
C LYS A 416 12.06 -2.16 -9.76
N GLN A 417 10.95 -1.70 -9.22
CA GLN A 417 9.63 -2.28 -9.47
C GLN A 417 8.90 -1.46 -10.52
N ILE A 418 8.17 -2.14 -11.41
CA ILE A 418 7.40 -1.54 -12.49
C ILE A 418 6.03 -2.18 -12.61
N THR A 419 5.06 -1.44 -13.16
CA THR A 419 3.80 -2.03 -13.59
C THR A 419 4.00 -2.72 -14.93
N TYR A 420 3.40 -3.91 -15.08
CA TYR A 420 3.50 -4.74 -16.28
C TYR A 420 2.11 -5.21 -16.71
N ALA A 421 1.85 -5.20 -18.02
CA ALA A 421 0.74 -5.93 -18.61
C ALA A 421 1.05 -6.42 -20.02
N ASP A 422 0.66 -7.66 -20.31
CA ASP A 422 0.52 -8.23 -21.65
C ASP A 422 -0.86 -8.90 -21.83
N GLN A 423 -1.01 -9.72 -22.88
CA GLN A 423 -2.24 -10.46 -23.17
C GLN A 423 -2.66 -11.48 -22.09
N SER A 424 -1.71 -11.96 -21.28
CA SER A 424 -1.83 -13.08 -20.35
C SER A 424 -1.60 -12.68 -18.89
N GLU A 425 -0.54 -11.92 -18.64
CA GLU A 425 0.01 -11.62 -17.34
C GLU A 425 -0.05 -10.13 -17.07
N VAL A 426 -0.40 -9.79 -15.84
CA VAL A 426 -0.30 -8.41 -15.34
C VAL A 426 0.23 -8.45 -13.92
N GLY A 427 0.90 -7.38 -13.50
CA GLY A 427 1.29 -7.26 -12.12
C GLY A 427 2.34 -6.19 -11.88
N ILE A 428 2.78 -6.10 -10.63
CA ILE A 428 3.99 -5.38 -10.28
C ILE A 428 5.16 -6.35 -10.43
N MET A 429 6.06 -6.01 -11.34
CA MET A 429 7.23 -6.79 -11.69
C MET A 429 8.48 -6.10 -11.18
N GLN A 430 9.48 -6.91 -10.83
CA GLN A 430 10.81 -6.45 -10.50
C GLN A 430 11.70 -6.57 -11.74
N VAL A 431 12.39 -5.49 -12.10
CA VAL A 431 13.32 -5.49 -13.23
C VAL A 431 14.62 -6.17 -12.80
N SER A 432 14.91 -7.31 -13.42
CA SER A 432 16.10 -8.13 -13.17
C SER A 432 17.27 -7.69 -14.04
N SER A 433 17.01 -7.39 -15.31
CA SER A 433 18.01 -6.84 -16.23
C SER A 433 17.36 -6.02 -17.34
N VAL A 434 18.14 -5.08 -17.87
CA VAL A 434 17.82 -4.34 -19.09
C VAL A 434 19.08 -4.40 -19.94
N GLU A 435 18.99 -5.03 -21.10
CA GLU A 435 20.04 -5.05 -22.12
C GLU A 435 19.56 -4.18 -23.29
N SER A 436 20.43 -3.37 -23.87
CA SER A 436 20.11 -2.55 -25.04
C SER A 436 21.14 -2.74 -26.14
N GLU A 437 20.67 -2.92 -27.37
CA GLU A 437 21.52 -3.01 -28.55
C GLU A 437 21.12 -1.91 -29.54
N SER A 438 22.09 -1.10 -29.97
CA SER A 438 21.86 0.01 -30.90
C SER A 438 22.51 -0.28 -32.24
N SER A 439 21.74 -0.20 -33.31
CA SER A 439 22.21 -0.39 -34.69
C SER A 439 21.48 0.59 -35.62
N ALA A 440 22.24 1.29 -36.47
CA ALA A 440 21.72 2.23 -37.47
C ALA A 440 20.72 3.27 -36.90
N GLY A 441 20.99 3.82 -35.71
CA GLY A 441 20.14 4.84 -35.08
C GLY A 441 18.86 4.32 -34.42
N ARG A 442 18.65 3.00 -34.39
CA ARG A 442 17.56 2.34 -33.68
C ARG A 442 18.10 1.57 -32.49
N THR A 443 17.39 1.58 -31.37
CA THR A 443 17.77 0.84 -30.17
C THR A 443 16.71 -0.22 -29.86
N SER A 444 17.13 -1.49 -29.80
CA SER A 444 16.31 -2.59 -29.30
C SER A 444 16.63 -2.83 -27.83
N PHE A 445 15.66 -3.37 -27.09
CA PHE A 445 15.80 -3.66 -25.67
C PHE A 445 15.39 -5.10 -25.37
N LYS A 446 16.13 -5.74 -24.47
CA LYS A 446 15.79 -7.02 -23.87
C LYS A 446 15.67 -6.84 -22.37
N ILE A 447 14.47 -7.07 -21.83
CA ILE A 447 14.14 -6.77 -20.43
C ILE A 447 13.74 -8.07 -19.75
N MET A 448 14.37 -8.37 -18.63
CA MET A 448 14.00 -9.51 -17.79
C MET A 448 13.24 -9.02 -16.57
N LEU A 449 12.05 -9.56 -16.37
CA LEU A 449 11.14 -9.21 -15.29
C LEU A 449 10.89 -10.42 -14.40
N THR A 450 10.77 -10.20 -13.10
CA THR A 450 10.41 -11.22 -12.11
C THR A 450 9.21 -10.78 -11.29
N PRO A 451 8.17 -11.62 -11.12
CA PRO A 451 7.01 -11.27 -10.32
C PRO A 451 7.38 -10.94 -8.87
N THR A 452 6.89 -9.81 -8.34
CA THR A 452 7.01 -9.55 -6.91
C THR A 452 5.98 -10.39 -6.15
N GLN A 453 6.40 -11.21 -5.19
CA GLN A 453 5.51 -12.12 -4.43
C GLN A 453 4.30 -11.41 -3.78
N ARG A 454 4.40 -10.10 -3.51
CA ARG A 454 3.30 -9.32 -2.93
C ARG A 454 2.16 -9.04 -3.91
N SER A 455 2.43 -8.87 -5.20
CA SER A 455 1.44 -8.35 -6.15
C SER A 455 0.29 -9.33 -6.45
N GLN A 456 0.53 -10.65 -6.29
CA GLN A 456 -0.50 -11.66 -6.54
C GLN A 456 -1.46 -11.91 -5.36
N ASN A 457 -1.08 -11.47 -4.14
CA ASN A 457 -1.86 -11.75 -2.92
C ASN A 457 -2.25 -10.49 -2.12
N SER A 458 -1.82 -9.29 -2.51
CA SER A 458 -2.11 -8.06 -1.77
C SER A 458 -3.49 -7.43 -2.07
N GLY A 459 -4.45 -8.21 -2.58
CA GLY A 459 -5.85 -7.82 -2.66
C GLY A 459 -6.47 -7.73 -1.25
N PHE A 460 -6.03 -6.76 -0.46
CA PHE A 460 -6.58 -6.38 0.84
C PHE A 460 -7.97 -5.75 0.76
N ALA A 461 -8.55 -5.66 -0.45
CA ALA A 461 -9.99 -5.55 -0.58
C ALA A 461 -10.58 -6.89 -0.17
N MET A 462 -10.79 -7.07 1.14
CA MET A 462 -11.75 -8.05 1.65
C MET A 462 -12.97 -7.98 0.73
N GLU A 463 -13.44 -9.12 0.24
CA GLU A 463 -14.66 -9.20 -0.55
C GLU A 463 -15.84 -8.81 0.35
N ILE A 464 -16.09 -7.51 0.48
CA ILE A 464 -17.13 -6.95 1.33
C ILE A 464 -18.45 -7.13 0.58
N ASN A 465 -19.30 -8.00 1.11
CA ASN A 465 -20.73 -7.97 0.78
C ASN A 465 -21.31 -6.70 1.42
N TYR A 466 -22.07 -5.93 0.66
CA TYR A 466 -22.62 -4.65 1.11
C TYR A 466 -24.04 -4.47 0.58
N ASN A 467 -25.00 -4.06 1.44
CA ASN A 467 -26.40 -3.77 1.09
C ASN A 467 -27.00 -4.67 0.00
N ASN A 468 -27.01 -5.98 0.25
CA ASN A 468 -27.54 -7.01 -0.66
C ASN A 468 -26.74 -7.27 -1.95
N TYR A 469 -25.67 -6.54 -2.22
CA TYR A 469 -24.74 -6.86 -3.30
C TYR A 469 -23.72 -7.89 -2.82
N SER A 470 -23.70 -9.03 -3.50
CA SER A 470 -22.64 -10.02 -3.37
C SER A 470 -21.31 -9.48 -3.91
N ALA A 471 -20.19 -10.05 -3.46
CA ALA A 471 -18.87 -9.74 -4.00
C ALA A 471 -18.80 -9.86 -5.54
N ASP A 472 -19.52 -10.83 -6.12
CA ASP A 472 -19.59 -11.04 -7.57
C ASP A 472 -20.34 -9.91 -8.29
N GLU A 473 -21.45 -9.43 -7.72
CA GLU A 473 -22.20 -8.29 -8.24
C GLU A 473 -21.42 -7.00 -8.11
N MET A 474 -20.72 -6.80 -6.99
CA MET A 474 -19.84 -5.66 -6.78
C MET A 474 -18.71 -5.63 -7.83
N ALA A 475 -18.09 -6.78 -8.10
CA ALA A 475 -17.08 -6.88 -9.15
C ALA A 475 -17.67 -6.59 -10.53
N ARG A 476 -18.88 -7.09 -10.84
CA ARG A 476 -19.58 -6.78 -12.09
C ARG A 476 -19.86 -5.28 -12.24
N LEU A 477 -20.35 -4.60 -11.19
CA LEU A 477 -20.62 -3.17 -11.20
C LEU A 477 -19.34 -2.36 -11.40
N ARG A 478 -18.25 -2.72 -10.69
CA ARG A 478 -16.93 -2.08 -10.88
C ARG A 478 -16.38 -2.28 -12.29
N ALA A 479 -16.54 -3.47 -12.87
CA ALA A 479 -16.13 -3.73 -14.26
C ALA A 479 -16.92 -2.84 -15.24
N ARG A 480 -18.23 -2.64 -15.01
CA ARG A 480 -19.06 -1.76 -15.84
C ARG A 480 -18.71 -0.29 -15.68
N LEU A 481 -18.50 0.19 -14.46
CA LEU A 481 -17.99 1.55 -14.22
C LEU A 481 -16.68 1.78 -14.96
N MET A 482 -15.72 0.86 -14.80
CA MET A 482 -14.38 0.97 -15.37
C MET A 482 -14.36 0.89 -16.91
N LEU A 483 -15.16 0.01 -17.51
CA LEU A 483 -15.13 -0.23 -18.96
C LEU A 483 -16.20 0.54 -19.75
N LEU A 484 -17.31 0.92 -19.12
CA LEU A 484 -18.44 1.58 -19.79
C LEU A 484 -18.67 3.00 -19.29
N GLY A 485 -18.07 3.41 -18.16
CA GLY A 485 -18.37 4.68 -17.51
C GLY A 485 -19.75 4.73 -16.86
N GLU A 486 -20.35 3.56 -16.58
CA GLU A 486 -21.67 3.50 -15.94
C GLU A 486 -21.55 3.78 -14.43
N PRO A 487 -22.26 4.78 -13.89
CA PRO A 487 -22.16 5.12 -12.46
C PRO A 487 -22.63 3.96 -11.58
N LEU A 488 -22.06 3.89 -10.36
CA LEU A 488 -22.53 2.94 -9.36
C LEU A 488 -23.93 3.35 -8.85
N PRO A 489 -24.73 2.39 -8.36
CA PRO A 489 -25.91 2.72 -7.56
C PRO A 489 -25.60 3.75 -6.44
N LYS A 490 -26.48 4.73 -6.23
CA LYS A 490 -26.26 5.86 -5.31
C LYS A 490 -25.95 5.45 -3.86
N ASP A 491 -26.48 4.30 -3.44
CA ASP A 491 -26.21 3.70 -2.14
C ASP A 491 -24.79 3.13 -2.01
N LEU A 492 -24.14 2.80 -3.15
CA LEU A 492 -22.76 2.35 -3.22
C LEU A 492 -21.75 3.49 -3.42
N GLU A 493 -22.16 4.60 -4.06
CA GLU A 493 -21.29 5.75 -4.34
C GLU A 493 -20.66 6.34 -3.05
N GLN A 494 -21.36 6.26 -1.92
CA GLN A 494 -20.84 6.75 -0.63
C GLN A 494 -19.68 5.90 -0.08
N PHE A 495 -19.61 4.62 -0.43
CA PHE A 495 -18.63 3.66 0.09
C PHE A 495 -17.46 3.46 -0.87
N PHE A 496 -17.75 3.58 -2.17
CA PHE A 496 -16.77 3.54 -3.24
C PHE A 496 -16.81 4.87 -3.97
N PRO A 497 -16.17 5.92 -3.41
CA PRO A 497 -16.16 7.21 -4.07
C PRO A 497 -15.61 7.00 -5.48
N THR A 498 -16.42 7.38 -6.48
CA THR A 498 -16.11 7.22 -7.91
C THR A 498 -14.79 7.88 -8.29
N THR A 499 -14.35 8.86 -7.50
CA THR A 499 -13.02 9.51 -7.61
C THR A 499 -11.84 8.57 -7.47
N GLN A 500 -12.02 7.36 -6.92
CA GLN A 500 -10.95 6.35 -6.81
C GLN A 500 -10.89 5.38 -8.00
N VAL A 501 -11.92 5.34 -8.86
CA VAL A 501 -11.92 4.49 -10.05
C VAL A 501 -11.56 5.37 -11.24
N GLU A 502 -10.30 5.32 -11.66
CA GLU A 502 -9.82 6.03 -12.84
C GLU A 502 -10.66 5.65 -14.07
N GLU A 503 -11.23 6.65 -14.75
CA GLU A 503 -11.87 6.48 -16.04
C GLU A 503 -10.80 6.17 -17.11
N ILE A 504 -10.54 4.87 -17.30
CA ILE A 504 -9.40 4.38 -18.10
C ILE A 504 -9.42 4.93 -19.53
N PHE A 505 -10.57 4.84 -20.20
CA PHE A 505 -10.66 5.14 -21.63
C PHE A 505 -10.70 6.63 -21.94
N PRO A 506 -11.48 7.48 -21.25
CA PRO A 506 -11.46 8.93 -21.46
C PRO A 506 -10.08 9.54 -21.26
N GLU A 507 -9.37 9.22 -20.17
CA GLU A 507 -8.05 9.77 -19.89
C GLU A 507 -7.03 9.37 -20.97
N LEU A 508 -7.04 8.10 -21.37
CA LEU A 508 -6.16 7.62 -22.43
C LEU A 508 -6.54 8.20 -23.81
N TRP A 509 -7.82 8.44 -24.05
CA TRP A 509 -8.32 9.03 -25.29
C TRP A 509 -7.83 10.47 -25.43
N VAL A 510 -7.87 11.29 -24.37
CA VAL A 510 -7.31 12.65 -24.39
C VAL A 510 -5.85 12.66 -24.87
N LYS A 511 -5.06 11.66 -24.44
CA LYS A 511 -3.64 11.52 -24.83
C LYS A 511 -3.44 11.00 -26.27
N LEU A 512 -4.36 10.17 -26.77
CA LEU A 512 -4.18 9.40 -28.01
C LEU A 512 -5.21 9.68 -29.11
N GLN A 513 -6.11 10.64 -28.95
CA GLN A 513 -7.14 10.97 -29.95
C GLN A 513 -6.55 11.34 -31.32
N THR A 514 -5.33 11.88 -31.35
CA THR A 514 -4.58 12.18 -32.59
C THR A 514 -4.02 10.93 -33.26
N GLN A 515 -3.98 9.79 -32.55
CA GLN A 515 -3.46 8.50 -33.01
C GLN A 515 -4.47 7.35 -32.76
N PRO A 516 -5.69 7.37 -33.37
CA PRO A 516 -6.74 6.39 -33.05
C PRO A 516 -6.35 4.93 -33.30
N ARG A 517 -5.41 4.69 -34.24
CA ARG A 517 -4.89 3.34 -34.52
C ARG A 517 -4.12 2.74 -33.35
N LEU A 518 -3.48 3.58 -32.53
CA LEU A 518 -2.73 3.16 -31.35
C LEU A 518 -3.61 3.11 -30.10
N PHE A 519 -4.75 3.81 -30.10
CA PHE A 519 -5.62 3.87 -28.93
C PHE A 519 -6.15 2.48 -28.55
N LEU A 520 -6.79 1.75 -29.47
CA LEU A 520 -7.46 0.49 -29.11
C LEU A 520 -6.51 -0.57 -28.50
N PRO A 521 -5.31 -0.84 -29.06
CA PRO A 521 -4.35 -1.76 -28.43
C PRO A 521 -3.91 -1.31 -27.01
N LYS A 522 -3.63 -0.01 -26.84
CA LYS A 522 -3.18 0.54 -25.55
C LYS A 522 -4.30 0.54 -24.51
N ALA A 523 -5.51 0.91 -24.93
CA ALA A 523 -6.72 0.86 -24.12
C ALA A 523 -7.01 -0.57 -23.64
N TRP A 524 -6.83 -1.56 -24.51
CA TRP A 524 -7.00 -2.96 -24.16
C TRP A 524 -6.05 -3.38 -23.04
N LEU A 525 -4.74 -3.09 -23.15
CA LEU A 525 -3.75 -3.43 -22.13
C LEU A 525 -4.02 -2.74 -20.79
N LYS A 526 -4.34 -1.44 -20.82
CA LYS A 526 -4.65 -0.68 -19.62
C LYS A 526 -5.93 -1.21 -18.93
N ALA A 527 -6.95 -1.58 -19.70
CA ALA A 527 -8.16 -2.21 -19.17
C ALA A 527 -7.85 -3.56 -18.51
N VAL A 528 -7.08 -4.44 -19.16
CA VAL A 528 -6.70 -5.74 -18.59
C VAL A 528 -5.88 -5.58 -17.30
N TYR A 529 -4.91 -4.66 -17.31
CA TYR A 529 -4.15 -4.29 -16.12
C TYR A 529 -5.07 -3.88 -14.97
N SER A 530 -5.94 -2.89 -15.19
CA SER A 530 -6.79 -2.35 -14.14
C SER A 530 -7.80 -3.37 -13.63
N LEU A 531 -8.40 -4.18 -14.49
CA LEU A 531 -9.35 -5.22 -14.10
C LEU A 531 -8.71 -6.27 -13.17
N LYS A 532 -7.52 -6.77 -13.52
CA LYS A 532 -6.80 -7.79 -12.74
C LYS A 532 -6.19 -7.19 -11.47
N MET A 533 -5.54 -6.01 -11.54
CA MET A 533 -4.92 -5.36 -10.38
C MET A 533 -5.92 -4.91 -9.31
N ASN A 534 -7.15 -4.57 -9.70
CA ASN A 534 -8.22 -4.26 -8.75
C ASN A 534 -8.97 -5.50 -8.24
N GLY A 535 -8.51 -6.71 -8.58
CA GLY A 535 -9.13 -7.97 -8.14
C GLY A 535 -10.56 -8.17 -8.67
N ILE A 536 -10.93 -7.49 -9.76
CA ILE A 536 -12.25 -7.62 -10.38
C ILE A 536 -12.36 -8.99 -11.04
N VAL A 537 -11.33 -9.39 -11.78
CA VAL A 537 -11.21 -10.71 -12.41
C VAL A 537 -9.80 -11.27 -12.20
N GLU A 538 -9.70 -12.60 -12.18
CA GLU A 538 -8.43 -13.33 -12.25
C GLU A 538 -7.99 -13.48 -13.71
N ASP A 539 -8.93 -13.82 -14.59
CA ASP A 539 -8.68 -14.00 -16.02
C ASP A 539 -9.63 -13.17 -16.88
N VAL A 540 -9.08 -12.58 -17.94
CA VAL A 540 -9.87 -11.94 -19.00
C VAL A 540 -10.06 -12.97 -20.11
N LEU A 541 -11.27 -13.54 -20.19
CA LEU A 541 -11.59 -14.57 -21.20
C LEU A 541 -11.89 -13.96 -22.57
N LYS A 542 -12.45 -12.74 -22.59
CA LYS A 542 -12.75 -11.97 -23.80
C LYS A 542 -12.82 -10.49 -23.48
N LEU A 543 -12.09 -9.66 -24.21
CA LEU A 543 -12.26 -8.21 -24.22
C LEU A 543 -12.16 -7.74 -25.67
N GLU A 544 -13.26 -7.26 -26.23
CA GLU A 544 -13.31 -6.68 -27.58
C GLU A 544 -13.62 -5.18 -27.46
N LEU A 545 -12.73 -4.36 -27.99
CA LEU A 545 -12.93 -2.92 -28.14
C LEU A 545 -13.27 -2.62 -29.61
N GLY A 546 -14.49 -2.15 -29.82
CA GLY A 546 -15.05 -1.86 -31.14
C GLY A 546 -14.52 -0.58 -31.77
N PRO A 547 -14.85 -0.32 -33.04
CA PRO A 547 -14.51 0.93 -33.71
C PRO A 547 -15.15 2.13 -32.99
N ILE A 548 -14.39 3.21 -32.89
CA ILE A 548 -14.86 4.46 -32.29
C ILE A 548 -15.67 5.23 -33.33
N ASN A 549 -16.93 5.48 -33.02
CA ASN A 549 -17.82 6.30 -33.85
C ASN A 549 -18.44 7.38 -32.98
N ASN A 550 -18.31 8.65 -33.38
CA ASN A 550 -18.82 9.80 -32.60
C ASN A 550 -18.38 9.78 -31.12
N LYS A 551 -17.09 9.50 -30.87
CA LYS A 551 -16.52 9.34 -29.53
C LYS A 551 -17.15 8.21 -28.68
N VAL A 552 -17.92 7.32 -29.29
CA VAL A 552 -18.49 6.14 -28.61
C VAL A 552 -17.73 4.90 -29.05
N MET A 553 -17.26 4.11 -28.08
CA MET A 553 -16.55 2.85 -28.29
C MET A 553 -17.37 1.67 -27.76
N PRO A 554 -17.85 0.76 -28.62
CA PRO A 554 -18.50 -0.48 -28.18
C PRO A 554 -17.51 -1.37 -27.40
N VAL A 555 -17.97 -1.96 -26.30
CA VAL A 555 -17.18 -2.85 -25.46
C VAL A 555 -17.93 -4.17 -25.25
N ARG A 556 -17.23 -5.29 -25.44
CA ARG A 556 -17.72 -6.62 -25.04
C ARG A 556 -16.72 -7.27 -24.12
N PHE A 557 -17.18 -7.65 -22.93
CA PHE A 557 -16.32 -8.17 -21.88
C PHE A 557 -16.85 -9.48 -21.32
N ARG A 558 -15.95 -10.45 -21.16
CA ARG A 558 -16.15 -11.68 -20.40
C ARG A 558 -14.90 -11.97 -19.59
N GLY A 559 -15.03 -12.05 -18.27
CA GLY A 559 -13.93 -12.35 -17.37
C GLY A 559 -14.33 -13.34 -16.28
N ARG A 560 -13.34 -14.07 -15.77
CA ARG A 560 -13.49 -15.07 -14.70
C ARG A 560 -12.92 -14.51 -13.40
N ARG A 561 -13.70 -14.53 -12.34
CA ARG A 561 -13.24 -14.14 -11.00
C ARG A 561 -12.36 -15.22 -10.39
N ARG A 562 -11.63 -14.86 -9.34
CA ARG A 562 -10.83 -15.81 -8.56
C ARG A 562 -11.73 -16.86 -7.93
N GLN A 563 -11.28 -18.12 -7.90
CA GLN A 563 -11.97 -19.14 -7.14
C GLN A 563 -11.77 -18.90 -5.63
N VAL A 564 -12.84 -18.48 -4.94
CA VAL A 564 -12.81 -18.23 -3.49
C VAL A 564 -12.98 -19.54 -2.70
N TYR A 565 -13.83 -20.43 -3.18
CA TYR A 565 -14.15 -21.70 -2.53
C TYR A 565 -13.88 -22.88 -3.46
N ALA A 566 -13.15 -23.89 -2.98
CA ALA A 566 -12.76 -25.05 -3.80
C ALA A 566 -13.96 -25.84 -4.36
N ASN A 567 -15.12 -25.79 -3.68
CA ASN A 567 -16.35 -26.48 -4.06
C ASN A 567 -17.31 -25.63 -4.89
N ARG A 568 -16.94 -24.39 -5.24
CA ARG A 568 -17.76 -23.51 -6.07
C ARG A 568 -16.96 -23.11 -7.30
N GLU A 569 -17.57 -23.22 -8.48
CA GLU A 569 -16.94 -22.71 -9.69
C GLU A 569 -16.74 -21.19 -9.59
N PRO A 570 -15.64 -20.66 -10.14
CA PRO A 570 -15.41 -19.22 -10.15
C PRO A 570 -16.51 -18.51 -10.97
N SER A 571 -16.99 -17.37 -10.46
CA SER A 571 -18.04 -16.61 -11.13
C SER A 571 -17.53 -15.99 -12.45
N ILE A 572 -18.43 -15.92 -13.43
CA ILE A 572 -18.16 -15.31 -14.74
C ILE A 572 -18.89 -13.97 -14.82
N ILE A 573 -18.14 -12.90 -15.07
CA ILE A 573 -18.67 -11.58 -15.39
C ILE A 573 -18.79 -11.50 -16.91
N ASN A 574 -19.97 -11.16 -17.43
CA ASN A 574 -20.19 -10.99 -18.86
C ASN A 574 -21.13 -9.80 -19.12
N PHE A 575 -20.76 -8.92 -20.05
CA PHE A 575 -21.64 -7.84 -20.52
C PHE A 575 -21.19 -7.27 -21.87
N GLU A 576 -22.13 -6.60 -22.53
CA GLU A 576 -21.88 -5.74 -23.69
C GLU A 576 -22.42 -4.35 -23.39
N GLY A 577 -21.77 -3.32 -23.94
CA GLY A 577 -22.16 -1.93 -23.74
C GLY A 577 -21.32 -0.99 -24.62
N SER A 578 -21.39 0.30 -24.32
CA SER A 578 -20.61 1.33 -25.00
C SER A 578 -19.99 2.27 -23.98
N CYS A 579 -18.74 2.67 -24.20
CA CYS A 579 -18.06 3.69 -23.42
C CYS A 579 -18.08 5.01 -24.21
N THR A 580 -18.47 6.09 -23.56
CA THR A 580 -18.32 7.45 -24.09
C THR A 580 -16.92 7.94 -23.75
N LEU A 581 -16.13 8.24 -24.78
CA LEU A 581 -14.83 8.88 -24.65
C LEU A 581 -15.13 10.39 -24.51
N GLY A 582 -14.72 10.99 -23.40
CA GLY A 582 -15.04 12.39 -23.04
C GLY A 582 -14.70 13.42 -24.12
N GLU A 583 -15.15 14.67 -23.91
CA GLU A 583 -14.96 15.76 -24.88
C GLU A 583 -13.52 16.13 -25.16
#